data_AF-A0A1G9WHJ2-F1
#
_entry.id   AF-A0A1G9WHJ2-F1
#
_cell.length_a   1.000
_cell.length_b   1.000
_cell.length_c   1.000
_cell.angle_alpha   90.00
_cell.angle_beta   90.00
_cell.angle_gamma   90.00
#
_symmetry.space_group_name_H-M   'P 1'
#
loop_
_entity.id
_entity.type
_entity.pdbx_description
1 polymer ?
#
loop_
_entity_poly.entity_id
_entity_poly.type
_entity_poly.pdbx_seq_one_letter_code
_entity_poly.pdbx_strand_id
1 'polypeptide(L)'
;MQSGSLSAFAKAREEIQLWPAATAAFYFTVNDSPWVLILFMMLTVAGAITYKMHEALREALTNRNRFSDVRNRNSRNKIKNETNPFVVGFEVWDATRPDNKVIRTLAVAGMATNLVAGGCLFIWLFLRLIGPVSPSITGVGLLSLPLLIAAMMASSIVWSS
;
A
#
# COMPACT_ATOMS: atom_id res chain seq x y z
N MET A 1 -22.37 5.21 -6.54
CA MET A 1 -21.82 5.38 -5.18
C MET A 1 -20.36 4.96 -5.26
N GLN A 2 -19.45 5.91 -5.04
CA GLN A 2 -18.03 5.72 -5.33
C GLN A 2 -17.33 4.93 -4.23
N SER A 3 -16.30 4.20 -4.65
CA SER A 3 -15.37 3.38 -3.87
C SER A 3 -14.72 4.14 -2.72
N GLY A 4 -15.46 4.32 -1.63
CA GLY A 4 -14.94 4.78 -0.33
C GLY A 4 -13.69 3.98 0.06
N SER A 5 -13.66 2.69 -0.31
CA SER A 5 -12.53 1.78 -0.14
C SER A 5 -11.23 2.26 -0.76
N LEU A 6 -11.23 2.54 -2.07
CA LEU A 6 -10.03 2.94 -2.80
C LEU A 6 -9.54 4.33 -2.40
N SER A 7 -10.47 5.25 -2.13
CA SER A 7 -10.13 6.62 -1.73
C SER A 7 -9.60 6.70 -0.29
N ALA A 8 -10.10 5.87 0.63
CA ALA A 8 -9.57 5.77 1.99
C ALA A 8 -8.20 5.10 2.00
N PHE A 9 -7.99 4.06 1.19
CA PHE A 9 -6.70 3.43 1.02
C PHE A 9 -5.64 4.37 0.42
N ALA A 10 -5.99 5.14 -0.61
CA ALA A 10 -5.10 6.16 -1.18
C ALA A 10 -4.81 7.34 -0.23
N LYS A 11 -5.58 7.47 0.86
CA LYS A 11 -5.34 8.45 1.94
C LYS A 11 -4.60 7.87 3.14
N ALA A 12 -4.32 6.55 3.15
CA ALA A 12 -3.51 5.95 4.20
C ALA A 12 -2.12 6.59 4.22
N ARG A 13 -1.50 6.68 5.41
CA ARG A 13 -0.20 7.35 5.57
C ARG A 13 0.85 6.68 4.68
N GLU A 14 1.48 7.49 3.83
CA GLU A 14 2.44 7.04 2.81
C GLU A 14 3.70 6.40 3.44
N GLU A 15 4.01 6.80 4.68
CA GLU A 15 5.09 6.26 5.53
C GLU A 15 4.94 4.76 5.79
N ILE A 16 3.72 4.22 5.72
CA ILE A 16 3.47 2.81 5.97
C ILE A 16 4.06 1.92 4.86
N GLN A 17 4.35 2.47 3.68
CA GLN A 17 5.01 1.72 2.60
C GLN A 17 6.48 1.36 2.90
N LEU A 18 7.08 2.00 3.91
CA LEU A 18 8.44 1.74 4.39
C LEU A 18 8.47 0.78 5.60
N TRP A 19 7.32 0.29 6.06
CA TRP A 19 7.27 -0.64 7.21
C TRP A 19 8.12 -1.91 7.02
N PRO A 20 8.23 -2.53 5.82
CA PRO A 20 9.06 -3.72 5.66
C PRO A 20 10.54 -3.40 5.88
N ALA A 21 11.00 -2.22 5.45
CA ALA A 21 12.36 -1.76 5.72
C ALA A 21 12.58 -1.53 7.22
N ALA A 22 11.64 -0.86 7.91
CA ALA A 22 11.72 -0.70 9.38
C ALA A 22 11.76 -2.05 10.12
N THR A 23 11.02 -3.04 9.61
CA THR A 23 10.99 -4.39 10.18
C THR A 23 12.27 -5.16 9.89
N ALA A 24 12.86 -5.01 8.70
CA ALA A 24 14.15 -5.58 8.40
C ALA A 24 15.25 -4.98 9.30
N ALA A 25 15.21 -3.68 9.59
CA ALA A 25 16.12 -3.07 10.55
C ALA A 25 15.96 -3.67 11.95
N PHE A 26 14.72 -3.88 12.42
CA PHE A 26 14.47 -4.56 13.69
C PHE A 26 14.89 -6.05 13.67
N TYR A 27 14.75 -6.73 12.53
CA TYR A 27 15.24 -8.09 12.35
C TYR A 27 16.77 -8.15 12.49
N PHE A 28 17.47 -7.14 11.95
CA PHE A 28 18.92 -7.03 12.07
C PHE A 28 19.35 -6.86 13.53
N THR A 29 18.68 -6.01 14.32
CA THR A 29 19.03 -5.81 15.74
C THR A 29 18.83 -7.04 16.62
N VAL A 30 18.22 -8.11 16.11
CA VAL A 30 18.11 -9.37 16.85
C VAL A 30 19.03 -10.45 16.30
N ASN A 31 19.10 -10.59 14.98
CA ASN A 31 19.79 -11.72 14.38
C ASN A 31 21.22 -11.41 13.95
N ASP A 32 21.66 -10.14 14.05
CA ASP A 32 23.01 -9.64 13.73
C ASP A 32 23.56 -10.13 12.38
N SER A 33 22.67 -10.36 11.41
CA SER A 33 23.04 -10.96 10.13
C SER A 33 23.28 -9.87 9.08
N PRO A 34 24.48 -9.80 8.47
CA PRO A 34 24.80 -8.75 7.49
C PRO A 34 23.94 -8.83 6.21
N TRP A 35 23.40 -10.00 5.89
CA TRP A 35 22.46 -10.19 4.78
C TRP A 35 21.18 -9.37 4.94
N VAL A 36 20.81 -9.06 6.19
CA VAL A 36 19.63 -8.26 6.51
C VAL A 36 19.85 -6.79 6.15
N LEU A 37 21.09 -6.30 6.16
CA LEU A 37 21.41 -4.95 5.70
C LEU A 37 21.18 -4.80 4.20
N ILE A 38 21.53 -5.83 3.42
CA ILE A 38 21.25 -5.87 1.98
C ILE A 38 19.74 -5.91 1.75
N LEU A 39 19.00 -6.74 2.50
CA LEU A 39 17.55 -6.78 2.46
C LEU A 39 16.92 -5.42 2.81
N PHE A 40 17.42 -4.75 3.85
CA PHE A 40 16.99 -3.42 4.27
C PHE A 40 17.16 -2.38 3.15
N MET A 41 18.33 -2.36 2.49
CA MET A 41 18.57 -1.47 1.36
C MET A 41 17.60 -1.73 0.21
N MET A 42 17.41 -3.00 -0.17
CA MET A 42 16.46 -3.38 -1.22
C MET A 42 15.01 -2.99 -0.87
N LEU A 43 14.59 -3.21 0.37
CA LEU A 43 13.26 -2.85 0.86
C LEU A 43 13.06 -1.34 0.93
N THR A 44 14.10 -0.56 1.21
CA THR A 44 14.01 0.91 1.21
C THR A 44 13.76 1.44 -0.20
N VAL A 45 14.48 0.93 -1.19
CA VAL A 45 14.26 1.29 -2.62
C VAL A 45 12.89 0.82 -3.08
N ALA A 46 12.51 -0.41 -2.77
CA ALA A 46 11.20 -0.97 -3.10
C ALA A 46 10.05 -0.18 -2.45
N GLY A 47 10.20 0.23 -1.19
CA GLY A 47 9.25 1.07 -0.47
C GLY A 47 9.13 2.46 -1.08
N ALA A 48 10.24 3.09 -1.49
CA ALA A 48 10.22 4.38 -2.18
C ALA A 48 9.52 4.33 -3.54
N ILE A 49 9.72 3.24 -4.31
CA ILE A 49 8.98 2.99 -5.56
C ILE A 49 7.48 2.84 -5.25
N THR A 50 7.13 2.04 -4.25
CA THR A 50 5.74 1.79 -3.85
C THR A 50 5.05 3.07 -3.36
N TYR A 51 5.79 3.92 -2.62
CA TYR A 51 5.38 5.24 -2.19
C TYR A 51 5.02 6.12 -3.39
N LYS A 52 5.90 6.23 -4.39
CA LYS A 52 5.65 7.07 -5.56
C LYS A 52 4.45 6.60 -6.39
N MET A 53 4.23 5.29 -6.44
CA MET A 53 3.03 4.75 -7.10
C MET A 53 1.75 5.05 -6.31
N HIS A 54 1.80 5.04 -4.97
CA HIS A 54 0.65 5.46 -4.14
C HIS A 54 0.37 6.96 -4.24
N GLU A 55 1.41 7.79 -4.36
CA GLU A 55 1.27 9.23 -4.59
C GLU A 55 0.58 9.49 -5.93
N ALA A 56 1.06 8.86 -7.01
CA ALA A 56 0.45 8.94 -8.35
C ALA A 56 -1.00 8.43 -8.37
N LEU A 57 -1.27 7.34 -7.64
CA LEU A 57 -2.62 6.80 -7.43
C LEU A 57 -3.55 7.83 -6.80
N ARG A 58 -3.11 8.51 -5.74
CA ARG A 58 -3.88 9.54 -5.05
C ARG A 58 -4.18 10.73 -5.96
N GLU A 59 -3.19 11.17 -6.72
CA GLU A 59 -3.36 12.26 -7.69
C GLU A 59 -4.36 11.89 -8.80
N ALA A 60 -4.25 10.68 -9.36
CA ALA A 60 -5.19 10.18 -10.37
C ALA A 60 -6.63 10.13 -9.84
N LEU A 61 -6.83 9.64 -8.61
CA LEU A 61 -8.15 9.62 -7.96
C LEU A 61 -8.68 11.03 -7.67
N THR A 62 -7.83 11.94 -7.22
CA THR A 62 -8.21 13.32 -6.91
C THR A 62 -8.60 14.08 -8.17
N ASN A 63 -7.84 13.93 -9.26
CA ASN A 63 -8.14 14.53 -10.55
C ASN A 63 -9.44 13.95 -11.14
N ARG A 64 -9.65 12.63 -11.03
CA ARG A 64 -10.88 11.98 -11.47
C ARG A 64 -12.10 12.47 -10.69
N ASN A 65 -11.99 12.69 -9.39
CA ASN A 65 -13.07 13.28 -8.58
C ASN A 65 -13.41 14.71 -9.04
N ARG A 66 -12.40 15.53 -9.36
CA ARG A 66 -12.61 16.88 -9.92
C ARG A 66 -13.31 16.83 -11.28
N PHE A 67 -12.89 15.95 -12.19
CA PHE A 67 -13.55 15.78 -13.49
C PHE A 67 -14.97 15.19 -13.37
N SER A 68 -15.18 14.28 -12.43
CA SER A 68 -16.49 13.73 -12.09
C SER A 68 -17.42 14.82 -11.57
N ASP A 69 -16.97 15.69 -10.66
CA ASP A 69 -17.79 16.78 -10.12
C ASP A 69 -18.15 17.83 -11.18
N VAL A 70 -17.22 18.17 -12.07
CA VAL A 70 -17.49 19.06 -13.21
C VAL A 70 -18.45 18.43 -14.21
N ARG A 71 -18.29 17.13 -14.50
CA ARG A 71 -19.20 16.39 -15.40
C ARG A 71 -20.58 16.17 -14.78
N ASN A 72 -20.67 15.93 -13.48
CA ASN A 72 -21.93 15.69 -12.76
C ASN A 72 -22.76 16.98 -12.60
N ARG A 73 -22.13 18.17 -12.61
CA ARG A 73 -22.85 19.45 -12.78
C ARG A 73 -23.46 19.60 -14.18
N ASN A 74 -22.82 19.07 -15.22
CA ASN A 74 -23.34 19.12 -16.60
C ASN A 74 -24.22 17.92 -17.00
N SER A 75 -24.19 16.81 -16.24
CA SER A 75 -24.88 15.55 -16.60
C SER A 75 -26.00 15.15 -15.65
N ARG A 76 -26.52 16.07 -14.82
CA ARG A 76 -27.71 15.82 -13.98
C ARG A 76 -28.95 15.36 -14.75
N ASN A 77 -28.90 15.29 -16.08
CA ASN A 77 -29.96 14.80 -16.95
C ASN A 77 -29.72 13.46 -17.65
N LYS A 78 -28.59 12.77 -17.51
CA LYS A 78 -28.49 11.44 -18.14
C LYS A 78 -27.39 10.57 -17.53
N ILE A 79 -27.84 9.39 -17.11
CA ILE A 79 -27.06 8.15 -16.96
C ILE A 79 -26.47 7.93 -15.56
N LYS A 80 -27.22 7.16 -14.76
CA LYS A 80 -26.68 6.23 -13.76
C LYS A 80 -25.74 5.26 -14.48
N ASN A 81 -24.45 5.57 -14.58
CA ASN A 81 -23.45 4.58 -14.98
C ASN A 81 -22.89 3.94 -13.72
N GLU A 82 -23.33 2.71 -13.48
CA GLU A 82 -22.75 1.77 -12.53
C GLU A 82 -21.27 1.58 -12.89
N THR A 83 -20.40 2.27 -12.14
CA THR A 83 -18.95 2.17 -12.33
C THR A 83 -18.49 0.94 -11.57
N ASN A 84 -18.25 -0.16 -12.28
CA ASN A 84 -17.80 -1.42 -11.68
C ASN A 84 -16.43 -1.22 -10.98
N PRO A 85 -16.30 -1.48 -9.67
CA PRO A 85 -15.08 -1.20 -8.90
C PRO A 85 -13.84 -1.95 -9.42
N PHE A 86 -14.01 -3.08 -10.09
CA PHE A 86 -12.90 -3.80 -10.73
C PHE A 86 -12.33 -3.02 -11.93
N VAL A 87 -13.19 -2.45 -12.77
CA VAL A 87 -12.77 -1.60 -13.89
C VAL A 87 -12.06 -0.35 -13.38
N VAL A 88 -12.53 0.21 -12.27
CA VAL A 88 -11.87 1.33 -11.58
C VAL A 88 -10.47 0.94 -11.09
N GLY A 89 -10.31 -0.26 -10.51
CA GLY A 89 -9.01 -0.79 -10.10
C GLY A 89 -8.03 -0.97 -11.26
N PHE A 90 -8.51 -1.47 -12.40
CA PHE A 90 -7.69 -1.64 -13.61
C PHE A 90 -7.32 -0.30 -14.29
N GLU A 91 -8.24 0.65 -14.40
CA GLU A 91 -7.94 1.99 -14.97
C GLU A 91 -6.92 2.76 -14.12
N VAL A 92 -7.04 2.63 -12.80
CA VAL A 92 -6.11 3.21 -11.84
C VAL A 92 -4.72 2.55 -11.91
N TRP A 93 -4.71 1.24 -12.08
CA TRP A 93 -3.50 0.47 -12.30
C TRP A 93 -2.81 0.85 -13.63
N ASP A 94 -3.58 1.11 -14.68
CA ASP A 94 -3.04 1.60 -15.95
C ASP A 94 -2.57 3.06 -15.87
N ALA A 95 -3.24 3.92 -15.08
CA ALA A 95 -2.82 5.31 -14.86
C ALA A 95 -1.53 5.45 -14.03
N THR A 96 -1.20 4.45 -13.21
CA THR A 96 -0.01 4.43 -12.35
C THR A 96 1.17 3.70 -13.00
N ARG A 97 1.01 3.18 -14.23
CA ARG A 97 2.07 2.52 -14.98
C ARG A 97 2.95 3.54 -15.70
N PRO A 98 4.29 3.47 -15.54
CA PRO A 98 5.20 4.25 -16.36
C PRO A 98 5.14 3.81 -17.83
N ASP A 99 5.12 4.77 -18.76
CA ASP A 99 5.15 4.51 -20.20
C ASP A 99 6.46 3.82 -20.66
N ASN A 100 7.54 4.05 -19.93
CA ASN A 100 8.82 3.41 -20.19
C ASN A 100 8.83 1.96 -19.66
N LYS A 101 9.03 1.00 -20.57
CA LYS A 101 9.12 -0.44 -20.25
C LYS A 101 10.12 -0.75 -19.12
N VAL A 102 11.26 -0.06 -19.06
CA VAL A 102 12.28 -0.29 -18.03
C VAL A 102 11.78 0.13 -16.65
N ILE A 103 11.16 1.32 -16.55
CA ILE A 103 10.62 1.84 -15.31
C ILE A 103 9.44 0.99 -14.84
N ARG A 104 8.59 0.52 -15.76
CA ARG A 104 7.50 -0.40 -15.46
C ARG A 104 8.00 -1.72 -14.87
N THR A 105 9.04 -2.32 -15.43
CA THR A 105 9.64 -3.55 -14.90
C THR A 105 10.22 -3.33 -13.50
N LEU A 106 10.95 -2.22 -13.30
CA LEU A 106 11.48 -1.85 -11.98
C LEU A 106 10.38 -1.62 -10.94
N ALA A 107 9.28 -0.99 -11.35
CA ALA A 107 8.12 -0.74 -10.50
C ALA A 107 7.46 -2.05 -10.03
N VAL A 108 7.21 -2.97 -10.97
CA VAL A 108 6.64 -4.28 -10.66
C VAL A 108 7.58 -5.11 -9.78
N ALA A 109 8.88 -5.12 -10.09
CA ALA A 109 9.88 -5.81 -9.29
C ALA A 109 9.96 -5.25 -7.86
N GLY A 110 9.94 -3.93 -7.70
CA GLY A 110 9.92 -3.27 -6.40
C GLY A 110 8.69 -3.65 -5.59
N MET A 111 7.50 -3.57 -6.18
CA MET A 111 6.25 -3.98 -5.53
C MET A 111 6.26 -5.45 -5.11
N ALA A 112 6.67 -6.35 -6.00
CA ALA A 112 6.76 -7.78 -5.71
C ALA A 112 7.74 -8.06 -4.57
N THR A 113 8.90 -7.39 -4.58
CA THR A 113 9.91 -7.50 -3.52
C THR A 113 9.34 -7.04 -2.18
N ASN A 114 8.67 -5.88 -2.16
CA ASN A 114 8.08 -5.34 -0.93
C ASN A 114 6.97 -6.24 -0.38
N LEU A 115 6.16 -6.84 -1.27
CA LEU A 115 5.07 -7.75 -0.90
C LEU A 115 5.60 -9.07 -0.33
N VAL A 116 6.53 -9.73 -1.03
CA VAL A 116 7.07 -11.03 -0.61
C VAL A 116 7.89 -10.88 0.66
N ALA A 117 8.86 -9.96 0.68
CA ALA A 117 9.71 -9.76 1.85
C ALA A 117 8.91 -9.21 3.03
N GLY A 118 7.97 -8.29 2.80
CA GLY A 118 7.06 -7.79 3.83
C GLY A 118 6.19 -8.89 4.43
N GLY A 119 5.68 -9.82 3.61
CA GLY A 119 4.92 -10.98 4.08
C GLY A 119 5.77 -11.92 4.96
N CYS A 120 6.99 -12.24 4.54
CA CYS A 120 7.92 -13.05 5.33
C CYS A 120 8.25 -12.39 6.68
N LEU A 121 8.53 -11.08 6.67
CA LEU A 121 8.82 -10.31 7.87
C LEU A 121 7.62 -10.20 8.81
N PHE A 122 6.40 -10.09 8.26
CA PHE A 122 5.16 -10.11 9.04
C PHE A 122 4.98 -11.44 9.77
N ILE A 123 5.12 -12.57 9.06
CA ILE A 123 5.00 -13.90 9.66
C ILE A 123 6.06 -14.08 10.75
N TRP A 124 7.30 -13.67 10.48
CA TRP A 124 8.36 -13.73 11.47
C TRP A 124 8.04 -12.90 12.73
N LEU A 125 7.58 -11.65 12.59
CA LEU A 125 7.17 -10.82 13.72
C LEU A 125 6.03 -11.45 14.51
N PHE A 126 5.02 -11.97 13.82
CA PHE A 126 3.87 -12.63 14.43
C PHE A 126 4.29 -13.84 15.29
N LEU A 127 5.08 -14.75 14.72
CA LEU A 127 5.61 -15.91 15.44
C LEU A 127 6.47 -15.50 16.63
N ARG A 128 7.30 -14.47 16.44
CA ARG A 128 8.16 -13.93 17.49
C ARG A 128 7.38 -13.30 18.64
N LEU A 129 6.23 -12.69 18.40
CA LEU A 129 5.45 -12.02 19.44
C LEU A 129 4.54 -12.98 20.21
N ILE A 130 4.18 -14.13 19.62
CA ILE A 130 3.36 -15.15 20.27
C ILE A 130 4.20 -16.11 21.13
N GLY A 131 5.49 -16.30 20.80
CA GLY A 131 6.37 -17.24 21.50
C GLY A 131 6.81 -16.86 22.93
N PRO A 132 7.27 -15.63 23.22
CA PRO A 132 7.89 -15.27 24.50
C PRO A 132 6.92 -14.63 25.51
N VAL A 133 7.23 -14.78 26.80
CA VAL A 133 6.49 -14.25 27.97
C VAL A 133 6.52 -12.71 28.07
N SER A 134 7.37 -12.03 27.28
CA SER A 134 7.49 -10.58 27.24
C SER A 134 7.78 -10.06 25.82
N PRO A 135 6.76 -9.81 24.99
CA PRO A 135 6.96 -9.20 23.67
C PRO A 135 7.56 -7.79 23.79
N SER A 136 8.48 -7.43 22.90
CA SER A 136 9.04 -6.08 22.88
C SER A 136 8.02 -5.08 22.34
N ILE A 137 7.93 -3.90 22.96
CA ILE A 137 7.02 -2.82 22.54
C ILE A 137 7.25 -2.45 21.08
N THR A 138 8.51 -2.40 20.65
CA THR A 138 8.89 -2.14 19.25
C THR A 138 8.33 -3.19 18.30
N GLY A 139 8.40 -4.48 18.65
CA GLY A 139 7.85 -5.55 17.82
C GLY A 139 6.33 -5.47 17.72
N VAL A 140 5.64 -5.21 18.82
CA VAL A 140 4.17 -5.01 18.84
C VAL A 140 3.77 -3.81 17.98
N GLY A 141 4.49 -2.69 18.11
CA GLY A 141 4.26 -1.50 17.31
C GLY A 141 4.43 -1.77 15.81
N LEU A 142 5.51 -2.46 15.42
CA LEU A 142 5.76 -2.85 14.04
C LEU A 142 4.63 -3.76 13.51
N LEU A 143 4.20 -4.79 14.26
CA LEU A 143 3.10 -5.68 13.85
C LEU A 143 1.76 -4.94 13.67
N SER A 144 1.51 -3.89 14.47
CA SER A 144 0.25 -3.14 14.40
C SER A 144 0.08 -2.36 13.09
N LEU A 145 1.18 -1.95 12.44
CA LEU A 145 1.14 -1.14 11.21
C LEU A 145 0.41 -1.84 10.05
N PRO A 146 0.81 -3.03 9.60
CA PRO A 146 0.10 -3.72 8.52
C PRO A 146 -1.35 -4.08 8.92
N LEU A 147 -1.61 -4.38 10.19
CA LEU A 147 -2.97 -4.63 10.69
C LEU A 147 -3.85 -3.37 10.60
N LEU A 148 -3.30 -2.20 10.91
CA LEU A 148 -3.99 -0.92 10.73
C LEU A 148 -4.33 -0.66 9.26
N ILE A 149 -3.44 -0.97 8.32
CA ILE A 149 -3.76 -0.85 6.88
C ILE A 149 -4.90 -1.79 6.51
N ALA A 150 -4.84 -3.06 6.94
CA ALA A 150 -5.88 -4.03 6.68
C ALA A 150 -7.24 -3.59 7.28
N ALA A 151 -7.22 -3.04 8.49
CA ALA A 151 -8.41 -2.49 9.14
C ALA A 151 -8.95 -1.24 8.40
N MET A 152 -8.09 -0.35 7.92
CA MET A 152 -8.49 0.79 7.08
C MET A 152 -9.12 0.32 5.77
N MET A 153 -8.54 -0.69 5.12
CA MET A 153 -9.10 -1.32 3.92
C MET A 153 -10.46 -1.97 4.21
N ALA A 154 -10.60 -2.73 5.30
CA ALA A 154 -11.85 -3.36 5.68
C ALA A 154 -12.94 -2.34 6.05
N SER A 155 -12.60 -1.34 6.87
CA SER A 155 -13.53 -0.26 7.25
C SER A 155 -14.06 0.47 6.02
N SER A 156 -13.20 0.70 5.04
CA SER A 156 -13.58 1.46 3.86
C SER A 156 -14.43 0.65 2.86
N ILE A 157 -14.43 -0.69 2.95
CA ILE A 157 -15.41 -1.56 2.31
C ILE A 157 -16.77 -1.44 3.01
N VAL A 158 -16.80 -1.56 4.35
CA VAL A 158 -18.04 -1.51 5.16
C VAL A 158 -18.76 -0.17 5.02
N TRP A 159 -18.04 0.94 4.95
CA TRP A 159 -18.64 2.27 4.77
C TRP A 159 -19.07 2.56 3.33
N SER A 160 -18.74 1.68 2.38
CA SER A 160 -19.12 1.80 0.98
C SER A 160 -20.28 0.88 0.55
N SER A 161 -20.68 -0.06 1.42
CA SER A 161 -21.88 -0.90 1.31
C SER A 161 -23.08 -0.22 1.95
#